data_AF-A0A7Y2SQ22-F1
#
_entry.id   AF-A0A7Y2SQ22-F1
#
_cell.length_a   1.000
_cell.length_b   1.000
_cell.length_c   1.000
_cell.angle_alpha   90.00
_cell.angle_beta   90.00
_cell.angle_gamma   90.00
#
_symmetry.space_group_name_H-M   'P 1'
#
loop_
_entity.id
_entity.type
_entity.pdbx_description
1 polymer ?
#
loop_
_entity_poly.entity_id
_entity_poly.type
_entity_poly.pdbx_seq_one_letter_code
_entity_poly.pdbx_strand_id
1 'polypeptide(L)'
;MIGAYADRVDIMETGGALRVPVAILHGTGDILVPVKAWVRPFAAIASAEKRFYCAQNDSHGRPALVADHIQAGVDTSFIPNVMAMMSVGGVASESTLNWRYIWPALDRVIRDGARADQLQFDMGTWSDGVPVRPILSGTPQACV
;
A
#
# COMPACT_ATOMS: atom_id res chain seq x y z
N MET A 1 19.15 17.59 -6.28
CA MET A 1 19.31 16.53 -7.29
C MET A 1 17.94 15.88 -7.42
N ILE A 2 17.13 16.37 -8.37
CA ILE A 2 15.74 15.96 -8.53
C ILE A 2 15.72 14.78 -9.51
N GLY A 3 15.57 13.58 -8.95
CA GLY A 3 14.86 12.44 -9.51
C GLY A 3 15.23 11.93 -10.91
N ALA A 4 16.14 10.97 -10.99
CA ALA A 4 16.26 10.04 -12.14
C ALA A 4 15.03 9.10 -12.31
N TYR A 5 13.96 9.29 -11.53
CA TYR A 5 12.76 8.47 -11.51
C TYR A 5 11.46 9.26 -11.76
N ALA A 6 11.54 10.58 -11.97
CA ALA A 6 10.34 11.41 -12.23
C ALA A 6 9.74 11.19 -13.64
N ASP A 7 10.48 10.57 -14.55
CA ASP A 7 10.20 10.66 -15.99
C ASP A 7 9.43 9.48 -16.60
N ARG A 8 8.79 8.58 -15.82
CA ARG A 8 8.24 7.36 -16.46
C ARG A 8 6.77 7.03 -16.28
N VAL A 9 6.08 7.51 -15.25
CA VAL A 9 4.61 7.39 -15.14
C VAL A 9 4.08 8.53 -14.27
N ASP A 10 3.44 9.53 -14.89
CA ASP A 10 2.63 10.49 -14.14
C ASP A 10 1.19 9.99 -14.06
N ILE A 11 0.71 9.71 -12.85
CA ILE A 11 -0.68 9.27 -12.62
C ILE A 11 -1.70 10.34 -12.99
N MET A 12 -1.31 11.62 -13.00
CA MET A 12 -2.16 12.71 -13.47
C MET A 12 -2.44 12.62 -14.96
N GLU A 13 -1.51 12.06 -15.73
CA GLU A 13 -1.65 11.82 -17.17
C GLU A 13 -2.22 10.42 -17.43
N THR A 14 -1.53 9.38 -16.94
CA THR A 14 -1.87 7.97 -17.20
C THR A 14 -3.19 7.55 -16.55
N GLY A 15 -3.54 8.12 -15.40
CA GLY A 15 -4.81 7.85 -14.72
C GLY A 15 -6.03 8.18 -15.59
N GLY A 16 -5.93 9.22 -16.43
CA GLY A 16 -7.01 9.64 -17.34
C GLY A 16 -7.35 8.60 -18.40
N ALA A 17 -6.41 7.70 -18.73
CA ALA A 17 -6.59 6.62 -19.70
C ALA A 17 -7.10 5.32 -19.09
N LEU A 18 -7.05 5.16 -17.75
CA LEU A 18 -7.47 3.93 -17.09
C LEU A 18 -9.00 3.75 -17.20
N ARG A 19 -9.41 2.60 -17.74
CA ARG A 19 -10.82 2.16 -17.89
C ARG A 19 -11.10 0.81 -17.24
N VAL A 20 -10.10 0.23 -16.56
CA VAL A 20 -10.18 -1.04 -15.85
C VAL A 20 -10.39 -0.82 -14.35
N PRO A 21 -10.82 -1.83 -13.58
CA PRO A 21 -10.78 -1.77 -12.12
C PRO A 21 -9.39 -1.42 -11.59
N VAL A 22 -9.30 -0.50 -10.63
CA VAL A 22 -8.03 -0.05 -10.03
C VAL A 22 -8.08 -0.20 -8.51
N ALA A 23 -7.09 -0.88 -7.95
CA ALA A 23 -6.78 -0.83 -6.53
C ALA A 23 -5.47 -0.06 -6.32
N ILE A 24 -5.43 0.79 -5.29
CA ILE A 24 -4.17 1.26 -4.73
C ILE A 24 -4.08 0.71 -3.31
N LEU A 25 -3.06 -0.12 -3.07
CA LEU A 25 -2.73 -0.60 -1.74
C LEU A 25 -1.66 0.33 -1.15
N HIS A 26 -1.97 0.92 -0.02
CA HIS A 26 -1.12 1.89 0.65
C HIS A 26 -1.07 1.62 2.16
N GLY A 27 -0.25 2.38 2.87
CA GLY A 27 -0.06 2.26 4.32
C GLY A 27 -0.19 3.61 4.98
N THR A 28 -0.89 3.67 6.11
CA THR A 28 -1.09 4.94 6.83
C THR A 28 0.20 5.46 7.47
N GLY A 29 1.25 4.64 7.52
CA GLY A 29 2.56 4.99 8.05
C GLY A 29 3.55 5.49 6.99
N ASP A 30 3.16 5.62 5.72
CA ASP A 30 4.02 6.18 4.68
C ASP A 30 4.30 7.67 4.96
N ILE A 31 5.57 7.98 5.27
CA ILE A 31 6.03 9.34 5.53
C ILE A 31 6.59 10.04 4.29
N LEU A 32 6.90 9.30 3.23
CA LEU A 32 7.46 9.87 1.99
C LEU A 32 6.36 10.33 1.05
N VAL A 33 5.32 9.50 0.88
CA VAL A 33 4.15 9.81 0.07
C VAL A 33 2.91 9.53 0.91
N PRO A 34 2.61 10.39 1.89
CA PRO A 34 1.51 10.16 2.82
C PRO A 34 0.18 10.05 2.09
N VAL A 35 -0.80 9.35 2.69
CA VAL A 35 -2.17 9.17 2.16
C VAL A 35 -2.76 10.47 1.59
N LYS A 36 -2.56 11.61 2.26
CA LYS A 36 -3.08 12.91 1.82
C LYS A 36 -2.52 13.35 0.47
N ALA A 37 -1.28 12.98 0.13
CA ALA A 37 -0.66 13.26 -1.16
C ALA A 37 -1.37 12.54 -2.32
N TRP A 38 -2.09 11.44 -2.03
CA TRP A 38 -2.84 10.67 -3.02
C TRP A 38 -4.22 11.24 -3.36
N VAL A 39 -4.73 12.23 -2.62
CA VAL A 39 -6.09 12.78 -2.85
C VAL A 39 -6.26 13.26 -4.31
N ARG A 40 -5.33 14.07 -4.81
CA ARG A 40 -5.37 14.60 -6.17
C ARG A 40 -5.02 13.53 -7.23
N PRO A 41 -3.93 12.76 -7.10
CA PRO A 41 -3.63 11.60 -7.94
C PRO A 41 -4.79 10.61 -8.11
N PHE A 42 -5.43 10.20 -7.02
CA PHE A 42 -6.53 9.25 -7.06
C PHE A 42 -7.74 9.80 -7.80
N ALA A 43 -8.01 11.11 -7.68
CA ALA A 43 -9.08 11.76 -8.43
C ALA A 43 -8.83 11.75 -9.94
N ALA A 44 -7.57 11.84 -10.39
CA ALA A 44 -7.20 11.83 -11.80
C ALA A 44 -7.41 10.48 -12.51
N ILE A 45 -7.53 9.39 -11.76
CA ILE A 45 -7.84 8.06 -12.31
C ILE A 45 -9.27 8.08 -12.85
N ALA A 46 -9.44 7.92 -14.16
CA ALA A 46 -10.74 8.03 -14.83
C ALA A 46 -11.65 6.81 -14.61
N SER A 47 -11.10 5.67 -14.16
CA SER A 47 -11.92 4.50 -13.84
C SER A 47 -12.93 4.84 -12.75
N ALA A 48 -14.20 4.52 -13.00
CA ALA A 48 -15.26 4.58 -11.99
C ALA A 48 -15.11 3.46 -10.95
N GLU A 49 -14.38 2.41 -11.31
CA GLU A 49 -14.16 1.21 -10.51
C GLU A 49 -12.78 1.33 -9.86
N LYS A 50 -12.65 2.27 -8.91
CA LYS A 50 -11.39 2.51 -8.21
C LYS A 50 -11.57 2.49 -6.70
N ARG A 51 -10.63 1.87 -5.99
CA ARG A 51 -10.61 1.86 -4.52
C ARG A 51 -9.20 2.02 -3.99
N PHE A 52 -9.09 2.81 -2.93
CA PHE A 52 -7.89 2.99 -2.14
C PHE A 52 -8.01 2.13 -0.88
N TYR A 53 -6.99 1.36 -0.55
CA TYR A 53 -6.92 0.49 0.62
C TYR A 53 -5.71 0.87 1.46
N CYS A 54 -5.86 0.88 2.78
CA CYS A 54 -4.81 1.31 3.68
C CYS A 54 -4.60 0.32 4.82
N ALA A 55 -3.40 -0.28 4.84
CA ALA A 55 -2.89 -0.95 6.02
C ALA A 55 -2.55 0.07 7.11
N GLN A 56 -2.78 -0.33 8.36
CA GLN A 56 -2.47 0.47 9.53
C GLN A 56 -1.26 -0.11 10.26
N ASN A 57 -0.47 0.76 10.90
CA ASN A 57 0.54 0.31 11.86
C ASN A 57 -0.14 -0.42 13.02
N ASP A 58 0.39 -1.57 13.41
CA ASP A 58 -0.10 -2.35 14.54
C ASP A 58 1.08 -2.76 15.43
N SER A 59 1.21 -2.08 16.57
CA SER A 59 2.29 -2.31 17.55
C SER A 59 1.98 -3.44 18.55
N HIS A 60 0.83 -4.11 18.43
CA HIS A 60 0.43 -5.17 19.36
C HIS A 60 1.27 -6.44 19.14
N GLY A 61 1.47 -6.83 17.88
CA GLY A 61 2.27 -7.98 17.49
C GLY A 61 3.78 -7.79 17.71
N ARG A 62 4.51 -8.90 17.76
CA ARG A 62 5.98 -8.93 17.74
C ARG A 62 6.48 -9.91 16.67
N PRO A 63 7.10 -9.43 15.58
CA PRO A 63 7.35 -8.02 15.23
C PRO A 63 6.05 -7.24 14.95
N ALA A 64 6.09 -5.92 15.12
CA ALA A 64 4.98 -5.02 14.83
C ALA A 64 4.70 -4.99 13.31
N LEU A 65 3.46 -4.68 12.92
CA LEU A 65 3.14 -4.37 11.53
C LEU A 65 3.45 -2.90 11.26
N VAL A 66 4.28 -2.67 10.26
CA VAL A 66 4.67 -1.33 9.81
C VAL A 66 4.18 -1.15 8.38
N ALA A 67 3.22 -0.24 8.19
CA ALA A 67 2.59 0.07 6.92
C ALA A 67 3.25 1.32 6.30
N ASP A 68 4.53 1.21 5.96
CA ASP A 68 5.36 2.30 5.43
C ASP A 68 5.36 2.37 3.88
N HIS A 69 6.24 3.22 3.34
CA HIS A 69 6.39 3.45 1.91
C HIS A 69 6.77 2.18 1.12
N ILE A 70 7.50 1.27 1.75
CA ILE A 70 8.08 0.09 1.11
C ILE A 70 7.47 -1.20 1.64
N GLN A 71 6.27 -1.14 2.20
CA GLN A 71 5.53 -2.29 2.73
C GLN A 71 5.36 -3.45 1.74
N ALA A 72 5.47 -3.20 0.43
CA ALA A 72 5.44 -4.21 -0.62
C ALA A 72 6.83 -4.76 -0.98
N GLY A 73 7.90 -4.09 -0.58
CA GLY A 73 9.27 -4.54 -0.77
C GLY A 73 9.64 -5.67 0.18
N VAL A 74 10.50 -6.58 -0.28
CA VAL A 74 10.97 -7.74 0.52
C VAL A 74 12.47 -7.68 0.83
N ASP A 75 13.21 -6.82 0.14
CA ASP A 75 14.67 -6.71 0.32
C ASP A 75 15.17 -5.32 -0.10
N THR A 76 15.80 -4.60 0.83
CA THR A 76 16.62 -3.40 0.56
C THR A 76 18.07 -3.57 0.99
N SER A 77 18.55 -4.80 1.20
CA SER A 77 19.90 -5.10 1.70
C SER A 77 21.04 -4.58 0.80
N PHE A 78 20.71 -4.28 -0.46
CA PHE A 78 21.60 -3.62 -1.41
C PHE A 78 21.90 -2.14 -1.05
N ILE A 79 21.22 -1.56 -0.05
CA ILE A 79 21.47 -0.22 0.50
C ILE A 79 21.62 -0.34 2.03
N PRO A 80 22.57 0.36 2.68
CA PRO A 80 22.67 0.39 4.14
C PRO A 80 21.35 0.83 4.80
N ASN A 81 20.95 0.18 5.90
CA ASN A 81 19.66 0.45 6.57
C ASN A 81 19.39 1.93 6.88
N VAL A 82 20.41 2.68 7.32
CA VAL A 82 20.28 4.12 7.60
C VAL A 82 19.91 4.89 6.32
N MET A 83 20.51 4.51 5.20
CA MET A 83 20.18 5.11 3.90
C MET A 83 18.80 4.65 3.40
N ALA A 84 18.41 3.40 3.63
CA ALA A 84 17.07 2.92 3.27
C ALA A 84 15.97 3.70 4.01
N MET A 85 16.13 3.87 5.33
CA MET A 85 15.23 4.69 6.15
C MET A 85 15.14 6.14 5.65
N MET A 86 16.26 6.76 5.26
CA MET A 86 16.28 8.15 4.79
C MET A 86 15.83 8.34 3.34
N SER A 87 16.02 7.34 2.48
CA SER A 87 15.87 7.49 1.02
C SER A 87 14.56 6.89 0.49
N VAL A 88 14.08 5.82 1.11
CA VAL A 88 12.88 5.09 0.68
C VAL A 88 11.88 4.86 1.81
N GLY A 89 12.10 5.44 2.99
CA GLY A 89 11.08 5.51 4.03
C GLY A 89 10.90 4.22 4.85
N GLY A 90 11.88 3.30 4.78
CA GLY A 90 11.87 2.05 5.54
C GLY A 90 13.08 1.16 5.25
N VAL A 91 13.15 0.00 5.92
CA VAL A 91 13.97 -1.15 5.48
C VAL A 91 13.03 -2.23 4.96
N ALA A 92 13.11 -2.57 3.68
CA ALA A 92 12.23 -3.58 3.12
C ALA A 92 12.67 -4.95 3.64
N SER A 93 11.73 -5.64 4.24
CA SER A 93 11.88 -7.01 4.68
C SER A 93 10.52 -7.65 4.58
N GLU A 94 10.48 -8.88 4.08
CA GLU A 94 9.26 -9.65 4.11
C GLU A 94 8.72 -9.75 5.54
N SER A 95 7.44 -9.44 5.70
CA SER A 95 6.79 -9.35 6.99
C SER A 95 5.39 -9.96 6.96
N THR A 96 4.80 -10.10 8.14
CA THR A 96 3.40 -10.51 8.30
C THR A 96 2.43 -9.63 7.49
N LEU A 97 2.75 -8.35 7.26
CA LEU A 97 1.89 -7.47 6.46
C LEU A 97 1.86 -7.92 4.99
N ASN A 98 2.98 -8.37 4.42
CA ASN A 98 3.04 -8.89 3.06
C ASN A 98 2.07 -10.07 2.87
N TRP A 99 2.07 -11.00 3.84
CA TRP A 99 1.24 -12.21 3.81
C TRP A 99 -0.23 -12.01 4.18
N ARG A 100 -0.58 -10.94 4.91
CA ARG A 100 -1.98 -10.63 5.27
C ARG A 100 -2.65 -9.68 4.29
N TYR A 101 -1.88 -8.87 3.57
CA TYR A 101 -2.40 -7.73 2.80
C TYR A 101 -1.92 -7.71 1.35
N ILE A 102 -0.62 -7.73 1.09
CA ILE A 102 -0.07 -7.47 -0.26
C ILE A 102 -0.24 -8.69 -1.18
N TRP A 103 0.31 -9.84 -0.79
CA TRP A 103 0.27 -11.05 -1.63
C TRP A 103 -1.14 -11.61 -1.82
N PRO A 104 -2.00 -11.69 -0.78
CA PRO A 104 -3.37 -12.14 -0.97
C PRO A 104 -4.19 -11.25 -1.90
N ALA A 105 -3.95 -9.93 -1.91
CA ALA A 105 -4.61 -9.04 -2.85
C ALA A 105 -4.19 -9.33 -4.29
N LEU A 106 -2.88 -9.48 -4.52
CA LEU A 106 -2.33 -9.77 -5.83
C LEU A 106 -2.86 -11.10 -6.38
N ASP A 107 -2.81 -12.15 -5.56
CA ASP A 107 -3.30 -13.48 -5.93
C ASP A 107 -4.78 -13.45 -6.29
N ARG A 108 -5.62 -12.79 -5.48
CA ARG A 108 -7.05 -12.70 -5.78
C ARG A 108 -7.33 -12.01 -7.11
N VAL A 109 -6.59 -10.95 -7.45
CA VAL A 109 -6.80 -10.26 -8.73
C VAL A 109 -6.28 -11.09 -9.91
N ILE A 110 -5.05 -11.58 -9.83
CA ILE A 110 -4.38 -12.24 -10.97
C ILE A 110 -4.86 -13.67 -11.16
N ARG A 111 -4.96 -14.44 -10.08
CA ARG A 111 -5.26 -15.87 -10.12
C ARG A 111 -6.76 -16.14 -10.06
N ASP A 112 -7.47 -15.44 -9.18
CA ASP A 112 -8.89 -15.73 -8.93
C ASP A 112 -9.83 -14.81 -9.74
N GLY A 113 -9.28 -13.84 -10.48
CA GLY A 113 -10.06 -12.91 -11.30
C GLY A 113 -10.93 -11.94 -10.49
N ALA A 114 -10.61 -11.73 -9.22
CA ALA A 114 -11.32 -10.78 -8.38
C ALA A 114 -11.14 -9.35 -8.89
N ARG A 115 -12.20 -8.55 -8.78
CA ARG A 115 -12.13 -7.12 -9.09
C ARG A 115 -11.26 -6.38 -8.08
N ALA A 116 -10.27 -5.65 -8.57
CA ALA A 116 -9.33 -4.90 -7.75
C ALA A 116 -10.03 -3.90 -6.79
N ASP A 117 -11.10 -3.24 -7.24
CA ASP A 117 -11.85 -2.27 -6.43
C ASP A 117 -12.85 -2.90 -5.44
N GLN A 118 -12.94 -4.23 -5.40
CA GLN A 118 -13.86 -5.01 -4.54
C GLN A 118 -13.14 -5.98 -3.60
N LEU A 119 -11.82 -5.83 -3.43
CA LEU A 119 -11.04 -6.64 -2.50
C LEU A 119 -11.54 -6.45 -1.06
N GLN A 120 -11.61 -7.56 -0.32
CA GLN A 120 -11.96 -7.59 1.09
C GLN A 120 -10.81 -8.20 1.87
N PHE A 121 -10.48 -7.65 3.03
CA PHE A 121 -9.32 -8.08 3.79
C PHE A 121 -9.76 -8.61 5.14
N ASP A 122 -9.45 -9.88 5.39
CA ASP A 122 -9.48 -10.45 6.72
C ASP A 122 -8.05 -10.43 7.27
N MET A 123 -7.79 -9.48 8.17
CA MET A 123 -6.51 -9.34 8.82
C MET A 123 -6.33 -10.32 9.98
N GLY A 124 -7.36 -11.09 10.34
CA GLY A 124 -7.34 -12.09 11.41
C GLY A 124 -7.06 -11.53 12.81
N THR A 125 -6.57 -12.40 13.68
CA THR A 125 -6.18 -12.05 15.05
C THR A 125 -4.70 -12.35 15.30
N TRP A 126 -4.15 -11.68 16.30
CA TRP A 126 -2.92 -12.07 16.97
C TRP A 126 -3.14 -13.36 17.77
N SER A 127 -2.05 -14.00 18.22
CA SER A 127 -2.09 -15.30 18.91
C SER A 127 -2.77 -15.25 20.29
N ASP A 128 -2.95 -14.06 20.85
CA ASP A 128 -3.69 -13.81 22.09
C ASP A 128 -5.17 -13.46 21.83
N GLY A 129 -5.62 -13.56 20.58
CA GLY A 129 -6.99 -13.30 20.17
C GLY A 129 -7.31 -11.82 19.92
N VAL A 130 -6.37 -10.89 20.13
CA VAL A 130 -6.58 -9.48 19.80
C VAL A 130 -6.69 -9.33 18.27
N PRO A 131 -7.75 -8.70 17.73
CA PRO A 131 -7.87 -8.46 16.31
C PRO A 131 -6.70 -7.62 15.77
N VAL A 132 -6.14 -8.05 14.63
CA VAL A 132 -5.21 -7.21 13.89
C VAL A 132 -5.98 -6.02 13.33
N ARG A 133 -5.38 -4.83 13.32
CA ARG A 133 -6.06 -3.64 12.78
C ARG A 133 -6.58 -3.87 11.36
N PRO A 134 -7.84 -3.47 11.06
CA PRO A 134 -8.44 -3.72 9.77
C PRO A 134 -7.83 -2.85 8.67
N ILE A 135 -8.01 -3.26 7.42
CA ILE A 135 -7.72 -2.42 6.26
C ILE A 135 -8.83 -1.37 6.11
N LEU A 136 -8.44 -0.10 6.10
CA LEU A 136 -9.34 1.00 5.74
C LEU A 136 -9.54 1.02 4.22
N SER A 137 -10.73 1.35 3.74
CA SER A 137 -10.97 1.36 2.29
C SER A 137 -11.95 2.45 1.84
N GLY A 138 -11.78 2.92 0.61
CA GLY A 138 -12.63 3.93 -0.01
C GLY A 138 -11.83 4.85 -0.92
N THR A 139 -11.91 6.15 -0.67
CA THR A 139 -10.99 7.15 -1.23
C THR A 139 -9.83 7.38 -0.26
N PRO A 140 -8.75 8.09 -0.65
CA PRO A 140 -7.66 8.41 0.28
C PRO A 140 -8.15 9.07 1.59
N GLN A 141 -9.21 9.87 1.54
CA GLN A 141 -9.83 10.50 2.72
C GLN A 141 -10.40 9.51 3.74
N ALA A 142 -10.78 8.30 3.31
CA ALA A 142 -11.28 7.27 4.21
C ALA A 142 -10.16 6.61 5.04
N CYS A 143 -8.90 6.94 4.76
CA CYS A 143 -7.71 6.38 5.40
C CYS A 143 -6.95 7.36 6.30
N VAL A 144 -7.48 8.58 6.50
CA VAL A 144 -6.84 9.66 7.28
C VAL A 144 -7.57 9.90 8.59
#